data_AF-A0A173XEN2-F1
#
_entry.id   AF-A0A173XEN2-F1
#
_cell.length_a   1.000
_cell.length_b   1.000
_cell.length_c   1.000
_cell.angle_alpha   90.00
_cell.angle_beta   90.00
_cell.angle_gamma   90.00
#
_symmetry.space_group_name_H-M   'P 1'
#
loop_
_entity.id
_entity.type
_entity.pdbx_description
1 polymer ?
#
loop_
_entity_poly.entity_id
_entity_poly.type
_entity_poly.pdbx_seq_one_letter_code
_entity_poly.pdbx_strand_id
1 'polypeptide(L)'
;MISGEIKRFLRDDGMIKVSRSLKELSYKGYQAQEVLGRKLGREPSVTELAEYLDVSPEELTMAMDACTDVESLHRPVYKKEGQEISLMEKVGKEDGAEERVLDHLLLKELLTSLDKEERKLIYLRYFAEKTQTQVGKEMGISQVQVSRMEKKILKNLRERI
;
A
#
# COMPACT_ATOMS: atom_id res chain seq x y z
N MET A 1 19.05 9.66 32.93
CA MET A 1 20.38 9.66 32.29
C MET A 1 20.19 9.69 30.78
N ILE A 2 20.85 10.64 30.09
CA ILE A 2 20.73 10.88 28.64
C ILE A 2 21.04 9.61 27.80
N SER A 3 22.02 8.80 28.21
CA SER A 3 22.42 7.58 27.48
C SER A 3 21.31 6.52 27.38
N GLY A 4 20.48 6.37 28.42
CA GLY A 4 19.36 5.42 28.39
C GLY A 4 18.28 5.81 27.37
N GLU A 5 18.06 7.11 27.23
CA GLU A 5 17.09 7.68 26.29
C GLU A 5 17.58 7.54 24.84
N ILE A 6 18.88 7.77 24.58
CA ILE A 6 19.50 7.55 23.26
C ILE A 6 19.39 6.09 22.83
N LYS A 7 19.73 5.14 23.73
CA LYS A 7 19.62 3.71 23.43
C LYS A 7 18.17 3.29 23.16
N ARG A 8 17.21 3.85 23.90
CA ARG A 8 15.79 3.60 23.66
C ARG A 8 15.36 4.12 22.29
N PHE A 9 15.75 5.34 21.94
CA PHE A 9 15.42 5.95 20.65
C PHE A 9 15.98 5.13 19.48
N LEU A 10 17.28 4.80 19.50
CA LEU A 10 17.90 4.02 18.42
C LEU A 10 17.33 2.59 18.28
N ARG A 11 16.80 2.01 19.35
CA ARG A 11 16.20 0.67 19.34
C ARG A 11 14.74 0.69 18.88
N ASP A 12 13.98 1.67 19.32
CA ASP A 12 12.52 1.75 19.12
C ASP A 12 12.17 2.55 17.84
N ASP A 13 13.11 3.34 17.30
CA ASP A 13 12.94 4.15 16.09
C ASP A 13 13.65 3.54 14.88
N GLY A 14 12.94 3.50 13.75
CA GLY A 14 13.36 2.84 12.52
C GLY A 14 12.35 3.12 11.41
N MET A 15 12.74 2.95 10.15
CA MET A 15 11.90 3.28 8.99
C MET A 15 10.57 2.50 8.99
N ILE A 16 10.59 1.27 9.53
CA ILE A 16 9.40 0.44 9.75
C ILE A 16 9.23 0.17 11.25
N LYS A 17 8.01 0.33 11.75
CA LYS A 17 7.65 -0.01 13.13
C LYS A 17 7.33 -1.51 13.22
N VAL A 18 8.20 -2.23 13.91
CA VAL A 18 8.07 -3.67 14.18
C VAL A 18 7.80 -3.88 15.67
N SER A 19 7.03 -4.91 16.02
CA SER A 19 6.74 -5.24 17.42
C SER A 19 8.02 -5.61 18.18
N ARG A 20 8.04 -5.36 19.50
CA ARG A 20 9.20 -5.64 20.34
C ARG A 20 9.56 -7.13 20.38
N SER A 21 8.55 -8.00 20.46
CA SER A 21 8.75 -9.44 20.49
C SER A 21 9.47 -9.96 19.25
N LEU A 22 9.09 -9.48 18.05
CA LEU A 22 9.76 -9.86 16.80
C LEU A 22 11.20 -9.33 16.74
N LYS A 23 11.46 -8.09 17.18
CA LYS A 23 12.84 -7.55 17.25
C LYS A 23 13.73 -8.35 18.19
N GLU A 24 13.22 -8.71 19.36
CA GLU A 24 13.95 -9.51 20.33
C GLU A 24 14.23 -10.92 19.82
N LEU A 25 13.24 -11.55 19.17
CA LEU A 25 13.40 -12.87 18.57
C LEU A 25 14.40 -12.85 17.40
N SER A 26 14.30 -11.86 16.51
CA SER A 26 15.26 -11.64 15.42
C SER A 26 16.69 -11.48 15.94
N TYR A 27 16.89 -10.66 16.98
CA TYR A 27 18.18 -10.47 17.61
C TYR A 27 18.74 -11.77 18.22
N LYS A 28 17.91 -12.55 18.92
CA LYS A 28 18.29 -13.88 19.41
C LYS A 28 18.62 -14.85 18.28
N GLY A 29 17.89 -14.77 17.15
CA GLY A 29 18.17 -15.49 15.90
C GLY A 29 19.59 -15.26 15.41
N TYR A 30 19.99 -13.99 15.29
CA TYR A 30 21.35 -13.63 14.88
C TYR A 30 22.42 -14.14 15.85
N GLN A 31 22.19 -14.03 17.16
CA GLN A 31 23.12 -14.58 18.17
C GLN A 31 23.24 -16.10 18.08
N ALA A 32 22.12 -16.80 17.90
CA ALA A 32 22.10 -18.25 17.73
C ALA A 32 22.83 -18.67 16.45
N GLN A 33 22.72 -17.90 15.36
CA GLN A 33 23.44 -18.14 14.11
C GLN A 33 24.96 -18.12 14.31
N GLU A 34 25.48 -17.13 15.06
CA GLU A 34 26.92 -17.07 15.38
C GLU A 34 27.38 -18.24 16.26
N VAL A 35 26.59 -18.57 17.29
CA VAL A 35 26.94 -19.64 18.25
C VAL A 35 26.91 -21.01 17.59
N LEU A 36 25.83 -21.34 16.89
CA LEU A 36 25.70 -22.61 16.18
C LEU A 36 26.65 -22.69 14.99
N GLY A 37 26.88 -21.58 14.29
CA GLY A 37 27.86 -21.53 13.19
C GLY A 37 29.27 -21.93 13.64
N ARG A 38 29.72 -21.40 14.79
CA ARG A 38 31.00 -21.80 15.39
C ARG A 38 31.01 -23.26 15.85
N LYS A 39 29.90 -23.75 16.41
CA LYS A 39 29.80 -25.12 16.95
C LYS A 39 29.73 -26.19 15.85
N LEU A 40 29.02 -25.90 14.76
CA LEU A 40 28.79 -26.83 13.65
C LEU A 40 29.89 -26.75 12.58
N GLY A 41 30.67 -25.66 12.56
CA GLY A 41 31.68 -25.42 11.52
C GLY A 41 31.08 -25.14 10.13
N ARG A 42 29.78 -24.87 10.08
CA ARG A 42 28.99 -24.51 8.89
C ARG A 42 27.86 -23.59 9.30
N GLU A 43 27.21 -22.97 8.32
CA GLU A 43 26.02 -22.18 8.58
C GLU A 43 24.85 -23.06 9.07
N PRO A 44 24.19 -22.69 10.19
CA PRO A 44 23.04 -23.43 10.71
C PRO A 44 21.80 -23.15 9.86
N SER A 45 20.93 -24.14 9.73
CA SER A 45 19.62 -23.99 9.08
C SER A 45 18.63 -23.27 9.99
N VAL A 46 17.56 -22.70 9.41
CA VAL A 46 16.48 -22.05 10.16
C VAL A 46 15.84 -23.01 11.17
N THR A 47 15.69 -24.29 10.82
CA THR A 47 15.15 -25.31 11.73
C THR A 47 16.07 -25.54 12.92
N GLU A 48 17.39 -25.66 12.71
CA GLU A 48 18.37 -25.81 13.79
C GLU A 48 18.41 -24.59 14.72
N LEU A 49 18.23 -23.38 14.16
CA LEU A 49 18.13 -22.15 14.94
C LEU A 49 16.84 -22.10 15.77
N ALA A 50 15.71 -22.50 15.18
CA ALA A 50 14.42 -22.54 15.83
C ALA A 50 14.41 -23.55 16.99
N GLU A 51 14.97 -24.74 16.78
CA GLU A 51 15.17 -25.76 17.82
C GLU A 51 16.06 -25.25 18.97
N TYR A 52 17.15 -24.55 18.66
CA TYR A 52 18.03 -23.98 19.67
C TYR A 52 17.38 -22.87 20.50
N LEU A 53 16.46 -22.12 19.90
CA LEU A 53 15.76 -21.00 20.52
C LEU A 53 14.40 -21.37 21.14
N ASP A 54 13.98 -22.63 21.01
CA ASP A 54 12.68 -23.14 21.48
C ASP A 54 11.48 -22.36 20.91
N VAL A 55 11.52 -22.11 19.59
CA VAL A 55 10.46 -21.43 18.83
C VAL A 55 10.11 -22.20 17.56
N SER A 56 9.01 -21.85 16.88
CA SER A 56 8.72 -22.44 15.58
C SER A 56 9.59 -21.83 14.46
N PRO A 57 9.95 -22.60 13.42
CA PRO A 57 10.65 -22.07 12.25
C PRO A 57 9.91 -20.92 11.57
N GLU A 58 8.57 -20.98 11.53
CA GLU A 58 7.74 -19.94 10.93
C GLU A 58 7.81 -18.63 11.71
N GLU A 59 7.77 -18.70 13.05
CA GLU A 59 7.87 -17.53 13.92
C GLU A 59 9.25 -16.90 13.83
N LEU A 60 10.31 -17.72 13.81
CA LEU A 60 11.68 -17.25 13.63
C LEU A 60 11.87 -16.58 12.26
N THR A 61 11.38 -17.21 11.19
CA THR A 61 11.47 -16.66 9.83
C THR A 61 10.75 -15.31 9.75
N MET A 62 9.52 -15.24 10.26
CA MET A 62 8.75 -14.00 10.31
C MET A 62 9.47 -12.89 11.08
N ALA A 63 10.08 -13.22 12.22
CA ALA A 63 10.83 -12.25 13.03
C ALA A 63 12.08 -11.75 12.31
N MET A 64 12.84 -12.64 11.65
CA MET A 64 14.02 -12.28 10.88
C MET A 64 13.66 -11.40 9.68
N ASP A 65 12.66 -11.79 8.90
CA ASP A 65 12.18 -11.05 7.73
C ASP A 65 11.66 -9.65 8.13
N ALA A 66 10.85 -9.58 9.19
CA ALA A 66 10.27 -8.32 9.66
C ALA A 66 11.32 -7.28 10.10
N CYS A 67 12.52 -7.72 10.48
CA CYS A 67 13.61 -6.84 10.90
C CYS A 67 14.65 -6.57 9.81
N THR A 68 14.38 -6.97 8.57
CA THR A 68 15.25 -6.68 7.42
C THR A 68 15.27 -5.18 7.13
N ASP A 69 16.46 -4.64 6.85
CA ASP A 69 16.62 -3.24 6.47
C ASP A 69 15.95 -2.95 5.13
N VAL A 70 15.31 -1.79 5.02
CA VAL A 70 14.75 -1.34 3.75
C VAL A 70 15.85 -0.93 2.78
N GLU A 71 15.69 -1.31 1.51
CA GLU A 71 16.62 -0.90 0.48
C GLU A 71 16.26 0.46 -0.12
N SER A 72 17.29 1.22 -0.51
CA SER A 72 17.09 2.45 -1.29
C SER A 72 16.60 2.11 -2.70
N LEU A 73 15.48 2.72 -3.12
CA LEU A 73 15.00 2.64 -4.50
C LEU A 73 15.99 3.19 -5.53
N HIS A 74 16.90 4.08 -5.10
CA HIS A 74 17.97 4.61 -5.95
C HIS A 74 19.22 3.73 -5.99
N ARG A 75 19.24 2.59 -5.27
CA ARG A 75 20.36 1.66 -5.29
C ARG A 75 20.57 1.15 -6.73
N PRO A 76 21.80 1.22 -7.29
CA PRO A 76 22.07 0.65 -8.61
C PRO A 76 21.98 -0.88 -8.53
N VAL A 77 21.16 -1.49 -9.39
CA VAL A 77 20.94 -2.94 -9.43
C VAL A 77 21.56 -3.60 -10.67
N TYR A 78 21.85 -2.83 -11.70
CA TYR A 78 22.48 -3.31 -12.93
C TYR A 78 23.35 -2.20 -13.54
N LYS A 79 24.51 -2.59 -14.07
CA LYS A 79 25.44 -1.68 -14.74
C LYS A 79 25.88 -2.30 -16.06
N LYS A 80 25.40 -1.74 -17.17
CA LYS A 80 25.85 -2.11 -18.51
C LYS A 80 26.19 -0.84 -19.28
N GLU A 81 27.41 -0.79 -19.82
CA GLU A 81 27.86 0.27 -20.74
C GLU A 81 27.68 1.71 -20.21
N GLY A 82 27.88 1.91 -18.90
CA GLY A 82 27.86 3.25 -18.28
C GLY A 82 26.48 3.76 -17.88
N GLN A 83 25.40 3.05 -18.19
CA GLN A 83 24.07 3.33 -17.67
C GLN A 83 23.82 2.48 -16.41
N GLU A 84 23.61 3.15 -15.29
CA GLU A 84 23.19 2.52 -14.04
C GLU A 84 21.66 2.48 -14.01
N ILE A 85 21.10 1.28 -13.85
CA ILE A 85 19.67 1.09 -13.67
C ILE A 85 19.41 1.02 -12.17
N SER A 86 18.56 1.91 -11.66
CA SER A 86 18.16 1.91 -10.24
C SER A 86 17.16 0.79 -9.93
N LEU A 87 17.05 0.41 -8.66
CA LEU A 87 16.04 -0.55 -8.19
C LEU A 87 14.62 -0.09 -8.57
N MET A 88 14.35 1.22 -8.49
CA MET A 88 13.08 1.83 -8.86
C MET A 88 12.67 1.54 -10.31
N GLU A 89 13.62 1.64 -11.25
CA GLU A 89 13.37 1.41 -12.67
C GLU A 89 13.06 -0.07 -12.96
N LYS A 90 13.69 -0.98 -12.20
CA LYS A 90 13.46 -2.42 -12.33
C LYS A 90 12.12 -2.86 -11.75
N VAL A 91 11.69 -2.26 -10.64
CA VAL A 91 10.41 -2.61 -9.98
C VAL A 91 9.21 -2.21 -10.83
N GLY A 92 9.38 -1.30 -11.80
CA GLY A 92 8.31 -0.88 -12.71
C GLY A 92 7.20 -0.11 -11.99
N LYS A 93 6.40 0.63 -12.74
CA LYS A 93 5.10 1.09 -12.27
C LYS A 93 4.05 0.24 -12.96
N GLU A 94 3.24 -0.47 -12.19
CA GLU A 94 1.88 -0.77 -12.64
C GLU A 94 1.14 0.56 -12.69
N ASP A 95 1.32 1.34 -13.76
CA ASP A 95 0.70 2.67 -13.82
C ASP A 95 -0.81 2.58 -14.05
N GLY A 96 -1.43 1.39 -14.01
CA GLY A 96 -2.88 1.20 -14.21
C GLY A 96 -3.43 1.93 -15.44
N ALA A 97 -2.57 2.25 -16.42
CA ALA A 97 -2.91 3.17 -17.50
C ALA A 97 -3.99 2.53 -18.39
N GLU A 98 -3.91 1.22 -18.57
CA GLU A 98 -4.91 0.39 -19.25
C GLU A 98 -6.23 0.38 -18.47
N GLU A 99 -6.20 0.19 -17.15
CA GLU A 99 -7.39 0.25 -16.29
C GLU A 99 -8.07 1.62 -16.37
N ARG A 100 -7.30 2.72 -16.32
CA ARG A 100 -7.85 4.07 -16.48
C ARG A 100 -8.54 4.28 -17.82
N VAL A 101 -7.96 3.76 -18.91
CA VAL A 101 -8.58 3.85 -20.25
C VAL A 101 -9.89 3.07 -20.30
N LEU A 102 -9.93 1.87 -19.72
CA LEU A 102 -11.13 1.05 -19.61
C LEU A 102 -12.22 1.74 -18.77
N ASP A 103 -11.86 2.28 -17.61
CA ASP A 103 -12.77 3.04 -16.74
C ASP A 103 -13.37 4.25 -17.45
N HIS A 104 -12.53 5.00 -18.19
CA HIS A 104 -13.00 6.15 -18.98
C HIS A 104 -13.96 5.74 -20.10
N LEU A 105 -13.69 4.62 -20.78
CA LEU A 105 -14.56 4.11 -21.85
C LEU A 105 -15.91 3.67 -21.28
N LEU A 106 -15.89 2.87 -20.21
CA LEU A 106 -17.09 2.41 -19.51
C LEU A 106 -17.92 3.58 -18.99
N LEU A 107 -17.29 4.55 -18.31
CA LEU A 107 -17.99 5.73 -17.79
C LEU A 107 -18.64 6.54 -18.91
N LYS A 108 -17.96 6.70 -20.05
CA LYS A 108 -18.51 7.39 -21.21
C LYS A 108 -19.77 6.69 -21.72
N GLU A 109 -19.75 5.37 -21.85
CA GLU A 109 -20.91 4.58 -22.28
C GLU A 109 -22.07 4.70 -21.27
N LEU A 110 -21.80 4.54 -19.98
CA LEU A 110 -22.79 4.68 -18.92
C LEU A 110 -23.45 6.06 -18.93
N LEU A 111 -22.69 7.14 -19.09
CA LEU A 111 -23.21 8.50 -19.16
C LEU A 111 -24.06 8.75 -20.42
N THR A 112 -23.83 8.03 -21.53
CA THR A 112 -24.67 8.14 -22.74
C THR A 112 -26.08 7.61 -22.52
N SER A 113 -26.24 6.70 -21.55
CA SER A 113 -27.54 6.13 -21.22
C SER A 113 -28.45 7.01 -20.36
N LEU A 114 -27.87 8.04 -19.72
CA LEU A 114 -28.61 9.02 -18.94
C LEU A 114 -29.40 9.94 -19.86
N ASP A 115 -30.61 10.29 -19.43
CA ASP A 115 -31.39 11.33 -20.10
C ASP A 115 -30.75 12.72 -19.92
N LYS A 116 -31.32 13.73 -20.59
CA LYS A 116 -30.76 15.09 -20.59
C LYS A 116 -30.73 15.73 -19.20
N GLU A 117 -31.74 15.48 -18.37
CA GLU A 117 -31.81 16.08 -17.03
C GLU A 117 -30.88 15.36 -16.05
N GLU A 118 -30.86 14.03 -16.10
CA GLU A 118 -29.95 13.20 -15.32
C GLU A 118 -28.48 13.51 -15.65
N ARG A 119 -28.15 13.61 -16.94
CA ARG A 119 -26.79 13.97 -17.38
C ARG A 119 -26.40 15.38 -16.93
N LYS A 120 -27.32 16.35 -17.01
CA LYS A 120 -27.08 17.72 -16.53
C LYS A 120 -26.81 17.73 -15.02
N LEU A 121 -27.59 16.98 -14.24
CA LEU A 121 -27.38 16.86 -12.80
C LEU A 121 -26.00 16.28 -12.48
N ILE A 122 -25.63 15.14 -13.10
CA ILE A 122 -24.34 14.49 -12.87
C ILE A 122 -23.18 15.39 -13.29
N TYR A 123 -23.30 16.10 -14.42
CA TYR A 123 -22.31 17.09 -14.84
C TYR A 123 -22.10 18.18 -13.78
N LEU A 124 -23.20 18.79 -13.30
CA LEU A 124 -23.09 19.86 -12.31
C LEU A 124 -22.49 19.37 -10.98
N ARG A 125 -22.79 18.13 -10.57
CA ARG A 125 -22.31 17.54 -9.31
C ARG A 125 -20.84 17.14 -9.36
N TYR A 126 -20.40 16.49 -10.43
CA TYR A 126 -19.10 15.80 -10.47
C TYR A 126 -18.06 16.47 -11.39
N PHE A 127 -18.49 17.26 -12.37
CA PHE A 127 -17.58 17.97 -13.28
C PHE A 127 -17.50 19.47 -12.97
N ALA A 128 -18.60 20.08 -12.55
CA ALA A 128 -18.63 21.50 -12.14
C ALA A 128 -18.56 21.69 -10.61
N GLU A 129 -18.40 20.60 -9.84
CA GLU A 129 -18.22 20.59 -8.38
C GLU A 129 -19.30 21.35 -7.57
N LYS A 130 -20.52 21.49 -8.09
CA LYS A 130 -21.60 22.21 -7.42
C LYS A 130 -22.24 21.37 -6.33
N THR A 131 -22.54 21.96 -5.19
CA THR A 131 -23.33 21.33 -4.11
C THR A 131 -24.76 21.02 -4.57
N GLN A 132 -25.43 20.04 -3.95
CA GLN A 132 -26.82 19.70 -4.27
C GLN A 132 -27.77 20.91 -4.15
N THR A 133 -27.50 21.82 -3.21
CA THR A 133 -28.25 23.08 -3.06
C THR A 133 -28.04 24.01 -4.26
N GLN A 134 -26.81 24.16 -4.75
CA GLN A 134 -26.52 24.96 -5.94
C GLN A 134 -27.13 24.35 -7.20
N VAL A 135 -27.05 23.02 -7.34
CA VAL A 135 -27.70 22.29 -8.44
C VAL A 135 -29.21 22.48 -8.40
N GLY A 136 -29.83 22.42 -7.22
CA GLY A 136 -31.26 22.65 -7.05
C GLY A 136 -31.68 24.04 -7.50
N LYS A 137 -30.91 25.08 -7.12
CA LYS A 137 -31.15 26.45 -7.59
C LYS A 137 -31.08 26.57 -9.11
N GLU A 138 -30.12 25.91 -9.75
CA GLU A 138 -29.90 25.98 -11.20
C GLU A 138 -30.88 25.12 -12.02
N MET A 139 -31.41 24.05 -11.42
CA MET A 139 -32.41 23.18 -12.01
C MET A 139 -33.85 23.55 -11.64
N GLY A 140 -34.05 24.56 -10.78
CA GLY A 140 -35.39 25.00 -10.35
C GLY A 140 -36.11 24.01 -9.43
N ILE A 141 -35.36 23.19 -8.69
CA ILE A 141 -35.89 22.13 -7.81
C ILE A 141 -35.27 22.19 -6.42
N SER A 142 -35.90 21.54 -5.45
CA SER A 142 -35.37 21.48 -4.09
C SER A 142 -34.10 20.62 -4.01
N GLN A 143 -33.22 20.93 -3.05
CA GLN A 143 -32.04 20.11 -2.74
C GLN A 143 -32.41 18.65 -2.44
N VAL A 144 -33.57 18.42 -1.79
CA VAL A 144 -34.07 17.07 -1.49
C VAL A 144 -34.42 16.31 -2.77
N GLN A 145 -35.01 16.97 -3.77
CA GLN A 145 -35.27 16.36 -5.08
C GLN A 145 -33.96 16.03 -5.80
N VAL A 146 -32.97 16.92 -5.79
CA VAL A 146 -31.63 16.64 -6.34
C VAL A 146 -31.02 15.39 -5.69
N SER A 147 -31.04 15.31 -4.37
CA SER A 147 -30.50 14.16 -3.62
C SER A 147 -31.18 12.84 -4.01
N ARG A 148 -32.52 12.84 -4.13
CA ARG A 148 -33.28 11.65 -4.57
C ARG A 148 -32.94 11.23 -5.99
N MET A 149 -32.84 12.18 -6.92
CA MET A 149 -32.49 11.89 -8.31
C MET A 149 -31.05 11.40 -8.44
N GLU A 150 -30.08 12.07 -7.80
CA GLU A 150 -28.68 11.65 -7.77
C GLU A 150 -28.54 10.21 -7.28
N LYS A 151 -29.21 9.88 -6.16
CA LYS A 151 -29.20 8.51 -5.63
C LYS A 151 -29.79 7.49 -6.60
N LYS A 152 -30.89 7.83 -7.29
CA LYS A 152 -31.52 6.96 -8.30
C LYS A 152 -30.59 6.75 -9.51
N ILE A 153 -30.02 7.84 -10.03
CA ILE A 153 -29.10 7.79 -11.16
C ILE A 153 -27.89 6.91 -10.83
N LEU A 154 -27.22 7.16 -9.71
CA LEU A 154 -26.06 6.37 -9.29
C LEU A 154 -26.38 4.89 -9.07
N LYS A 155 -27.58 4.59 -8.55
CA LYS A 155 -28.03 3.21 -8.41
C LYS A 155 -28.17 2.54 -9.79
N ASN A 156 -28.85 3.20 -10.72
CA ASN A 156 -29.06 2.69 -12.08
C ASN A 156 -27.74 2.50 -12.83
N LEU A 157 -26.78 3.41 -12.65
CA LEU A 157 -25.45 3.28 -13.26
C LEU A 157 -24.69 2.09 -12.68
N ARG A 158 -24.77 1.84 -11.36
CA ARG A 158 -24.14 0.68 -10.71
C ARG A 158 -24.73 -0.65 -11.14
N GLU A 159 -26.02 -0.73 -11.43
CA GLU A 159 -26.67 -1.96 -11.94
C GLU A 159 -26.24 -2.31 -13.38
N ARG A 160 -25.49 -1.43 -14.06
CA ARG A 160 -25.01 -1.59 -15.43
C ARG A 160 -23.50 -1.79 -15.54
N ILE A 161 -22.79 -1.74 -14.41
CA ILE A 161 -21.40 -2.19 -14.28
C ILE A 161 -21.44 -3.69 -14.07
#